data_AF-A0A960RVT5-F1
#
_entry.id   AF-A0A960RVT5-F1
#
_cell.length_a   1.000
_cell.length_b   1.000
_cell.length_c   1.000
_cell.angle_alpha   90.00
_cell.angle_beta   90.00
_cell.angle_gamma   90.00
#
_symmetry.space_group_name_H-M   'P 1'
#
loop_
_entity.id
_entity.type
_entity.pdbx_description
1 polymer ?
#
loop_
_entity_poly.entity_id
_entity_poly.type
_entity_poly.pdbx_seq_one_letter_code
_entity_poly.pdbx_strand_id
1 'polypeptide(L)'
;MQIYARNDSNFLIAAVDADKNSDYYCLECGGTVRCRGGIRRRCHYYHLCKPRRCRQEGKSLVHLQVQEHLHHLLPGSALEVRFDAIDRIADVVWEQEKLIFEVQCSAISAEELQARNADYGKLGYQVVWVLHDRRYNRRHLSDAELVLQGSPHYFTNMTDVGSGQIYDQRAWIEDAVRRRWSGRAFVDLSKPERLNGELFFSGDLRARIDTKKLLIRQADWVYGFWERLVCHPYRLLLQVLLERACR
;
A
#
# COMPACT_ATOMS: atom_id res chain seq x y z
N MET A 1 -10.23 -10.66 -6.89
CA MET A 1 -9.85 -11.08 -8.27
C MET A 1 -8.34 -11.12 -8.35
N GLN A 2 -7.73 -12.29 -8.21
CA GLN A 2 -6.27 -12.48 -8.31
C GLN A 2 -5.90 -13.04 -9.69
N ILE A 3 -4.68 -12.82 -10.15
CA ILE A 3 -4.22 -13.21 -11.49
C ILE A 3 -3.18 -14.34 -11.45
N TYR A 4 -2.68 -14.71 -10.27
CA TYR A 4 -1.86 -15.91 -10.07
C TYR A 4 -2.45 -16.85 -9.02
N ALA A 5 -2.21 -18.14 -9.19
CA ALA A 5 -2.55 -19.19 -8.24
C ALA A 5 -1.55 -20.36 -8.36
N ARG A 6 -1.52 -21.25 -7.37
CA ARG A 6 -0.72 -22.49 -7.44
C ARG A 6 -1.55 -23.63 -8.01
N ASN A 7 -0.96 -24.51 -8.81
CA ASN A 7 -1.58 -25.79 -9.17
C ASN A 7 -1.30 -26.87 -8.11
N ASP A 8 -1.78 -28.10 -8.32
CA ASP A 8 -1.55 -29.25 -7.42
C ASP A 8 -0.06 -29.58 -7.21
N SER A 9 0.78 -29.30 -8.21
CA SER A 9 2.24 -29.46 -8.12
C SER A 9 2.96 -28.26 -7.50
N ASN A 10 2.21 -27.31 -6.91
CA ASN A 10 2.72 -26.10 -6.27
C ASN A 10 3.44 -25.12 -7.23
N PHE A 11 3.27 -25.27 -8.55
CA PHE A 11 3.76 -24.31 -9.53
C PHE A 11 2.85 -23.08 -9.60
N LEU A 12 3.46 -21.90 -9.73
CA LEU A 12 2.75 -20.63 -9.92
C LEU A 12 2.25 -20.54 -11.37
N ILE A 13 0.95 -20.43 -11.55
CA ILE A 13 0.29 -20.35 -12.86
C ILE A 13 -0.41 -19.00 -12.99
N ALA A 14 -0.16 -18.30 -14.10
CA ALA A 14 -0.88 -17.10 -14.46
C ALA A 14 -2.29 -17.47 -14.96
N ALA A 15 -3.29 -16.66 -14.62
CA ALA A 15 -4.67 -16.92 -15.00
C ALA A 15 -4.87 -16.97 -16.53
N VAL A 16 -4.00 -16.30 -17.29
CA VAL A 16 -4.02 -16.32 -18.77
C VAL A 16 -3.61 -17.68 -19.35
N ASP A 17 -2.80 -18.45 -18.63
CA ASP A 17 -2.27 -19.76 -19.04
C ASP A 17 -3.01 -20.93 -18.36
N ALA A 18 -4.00 -20.62 -17.52
CA ALA A 18 -4.70 -21.60 -16.72
C ALA A 18 -5.76 -22.38 -17.53
N ASP A 19 -5.87 -23.67 -17.25
CA ASP A 19 -7.01 -24.47 -17.70
C ASP A 19 -8.25 -24.12 -16.87
N LYS A 20 -9.33 -23.75 -17.57
CA LYS A 20 -10.60 -23.32 -16.94
C LYS A 20 -11.34 -24.48 -16.25
N ASN A 21 -11.01 -25.72 -16.60
CA ASN A 21 -11.62 -26.91 -16.01
C ASN A 21 -10.83 -27.49 -14.83
N SER A 22 -9.69 -26.87 -14.49
CA SER A 22 -8.81 -27.32 -13.42
C SER A 22 -8.99 -26.48 -12.15
N ASP A 23 -8.76 -27.13 -11.00
CA ASP A 23 -8.70 -26.48 -9.70
C ASP A 23 -7.28 -25.96 -9.41
N TYR A 24 -7.21 -24.81 -8.75
CA TYR A 24 -5.98 -24.15 -8.32
C TYR A 24 -6.13 -23.68 -6.87
N TYR A 25 -5.04 -23.22 -6.26
CA TYR A 25 -5.00 -22.80 -4.87
C TYR A 25 -4.57 -21.34 -4.73
N CYS A 26 -5.35 -20.59 -3.96
CA CYS A 26 -5.07 -19.20 -3.66
C CYS A 26 -3.73 -19.04 -2.95
N LEU A 27 -2.93 -18.07 -3.40
CA LEU A 27 -1.63 -17.76 -2.82
C LEU A 27 -1.71 -17.26 -1.38
N GLU A 28 -2.85 -16.73 -0.93
CA GLU A 28 -3.01 -16.19 0.42
C GLU A 28 -3.62 -17.21 1.39
N CYS A 29 -4.81 -17.73 1.06
CA CYS A 29 -5.56 -18.59 1.99
C CYS A 29 -5.43 -20.09 1.70
N GLY A 30 -4.77 -20.49 0.61
CA GLY A 30 -4.71 -21.89 0.17
C GLY A 30 -6.04 -22.48 -0.31
N GLY A 31 -7.13 -21.71 -0.27
CA GLY A 31 -8.45 -22.17 -0.70
C GLY A 31 -8.54 -22.41 -2.21
N THR A 32 -9.42 -23.32 -2.60
CA THR A 32 -9.64 -23.68 -4.02
C THR A 32 -10.22 -22.52 -4.82
N VAL A 33 -9.57 -22.22 -5.94
CA VAL A 33 -9.96 -21.21 -6.91
C VAL A 33 -10.01 -21.81 -8.31
N ARG A 34 -10.87 -21.27 -9.18
CA ARG A 34 -10.88 -21.59 -10.61
C ARG A 34 -10.59 -20.37 -11.45
N CYS A 35 -10.01 -20.58 -12.63
CA CYS A 35 -9.83 -19.50 -13.59
C CYS A 35 -11.12 -19.26 -14.36
N ARG A 36 -11.48 -17.97 -14.56
CA ARG A 36 -12.48 -17.56 -15.55
C ARG A 36 -11.97 -16.36 -16.32
N GLY A 37 -12.41 -16.27 -17.56
CA GLY A 37 -12.04 -15.19 -18.47
C GLY A 37 -12.50 -15.50 -19.89
N GLY A 38 -12.32 -14.54 -20.79
CA GLY A 38 -12.66 -14.68 -22.20
C GLY A 38 -12.27 -13.44 -22.98
N ILE A 39 -12.64 -13.41 -24.27
CA ILE A 39 -12.23 -12.35 -25.21
C ILE A 39 -12.52 -10.92 -24.69
N ARG A 40 -13.62 -10.74 -23.96
CA ARG A 40 -14.04 -9.42 -23.42
C ARG A 40 -13.81 -9.27 -21.91
N ARG A 41 -13.24 -10.27 -21.24
CA ARG A 41 -13.13 -10.29 -19.78
C ARG A 41 -11.77 -10.83 -19.37
N ARG A 42 -11.00 -10.00 -18.67
CA ARG A 42 -9.69 -10.35 -18.12
C ARG A 42 -9.75 -11.69 -17.36
N CYS A 43 -8.82 -12.58 -17.70
CA CYS A 43 -8.63 -13.84 -17.00
C CYS A 43 -8.19 -13.56 -15.55
N HIS A 44 -8.90 -14.17 -14.61
CA HIS A 44 -8.58 -14.08 -13.18
C HIS A 44 -9.12 -15.32 -12.46
N TYR A 45 -8.51 -15.62 -11.32
CA TYR A 45 -8.99 -16.63 -10.40
C TYR A 45 -10.08 -16.06 -9.48
N TYR A 46 -11.05 -16.92 -9.15
CA TYR A 46 -12.11 -16.66 -8.17
C TYR A 46 -12.28 -17.86 -7.23
N HIS A 47 -12.61 -17.59 -5.97
CA HIS A 47 -12.84 -18.65 -4.99
C HIS A 47 -14.16 -19.37 -5.26
N LEU A 48 -14.14 -20.70 -5.16
CA LEU A 48 -15.36 -21.51 -5.22
C LEU A 48 -16.19 -21.36 -3.92
N CYS A 49 -15.49 -21.29 -2.78
CA CYS A 49 -16.08 -20.96 -1.49
C CYS A 49 -15.40 -19.72 -0.93
N LYS A 50 -16.17 -18.66 -0.64
CA LYS A 50 -15.61 -17.38 -0.20
C LYS A 50 -14.95 -17.53 1.18
N PRO A 51 -13.62 -17.35 1.29
CA PRO A 51 -12.93 -17.35 2.58
C PRO A 51 -13.27 -16.07 3.36
N ARG A 52 -13.33 -16.16 4.69
CA ARG A 52 -13.69 -15.01 5.54
C ARG A 52 -12.64 -13.89 5.55
N ARG A 53 -11.36 -14.20 5.28
CA ARG A 53 -10.22 -13.28 5.50
C ARG A 53 -9.24 -13.16 4.33
N CYS A 54 -9.56 -13.67 3.13
CA CYS A 54 -8.67 -13.55 1.98
C CYS A 54 -8.79 -12.17 1.32
N ARG A 55 -7.70 -11.42 1.31
CA ARG A 55 -7.62 -10.10 0.66
C ARG A 55 -7.57 -10.22 -0.85
N GLN A 56 -6.97 -11.28 -1.40
CA GLN A 56 -6.93 -11.53 -2.84
C GLN A 56 -8.34 -11.67 -3.46
N GLU A 57 -9.30 -12.21 -2.72
CA GLU A 57 -10.70 -12.27 -3.16
C GLU A 57 -11.29 -10.86 -3.35
N GLY A 58 -10.93 -9.91 -2.47
CA GLY A 58 -11.44 -8.54 -2.44
C GLY A 58 -10.94 -7.61 -3.54
N LYS A 59 -9.92 -8.02 -4.32
CA LYS A 59 -9.41 -7.21 -5.44
C LYS A 59 -10.46 -7.00 -6.52
N SER A 60 -10.63 -5.75 -6.94
CA SER A 60 -11.55 -5.33 -8.02
C SER A 60 -10.86 -5.33 -9.39
N LEU A 61 -11.62 -5.17 -10.48
CA LEU A 61 -11.04 -4.95 -11.80
C LEU A 61 -10.15 -3.70 -11.84
N VAL A 62 -10.58 -2.62 -11.19
CA VAL A 62 -9.78 -1.38 -11.08
C VAL A 62 -8.42 -1.66 -10.43
N HIS A 63 -8.40 -2.44 -9.35
CA HIS A 63 -7.15 -2.85 -8.69
C HIS A 63 -6.21 -3.55 -9.67
N LEU A 64 -6.75 -4.52 -10.43
CA LEU A 64 -6.00 -5.25 -11.43
C LEU A 64 -5.49 -4.36 -12.58
N GLN A 65 -6.28 -3.35 -13.00
CA GLN A 65 -5.84 -2.40 -14.04
C GLN A 65 -4.66 -1.56 -13.57
N VAL A 66 -4.69 -1.07 -12.33
CA VAL A 66 -3.57 -0.30 -11.76
C VAL A 66 -2.32 -1.17 -11.64
N GLN A 67 -2.46 -2.41 -11.16
CA GLN A 67 -1.33 -3.35 -11.11
C GLN A 67 -0.71 -3.60 -12.49
N GLU A 68 -1.54 -3.83 -13.50
CA GLU A 68 -1.08 -4.07 -14.88
C GLU A 68 -0.44 -2.84 -15.50
N HIS A 69 -1.02 -1.65 -15.28
CA HIS A 69 -0.42 -0.38 -15.70
C HIS A 69 0.97 -0.19 -15.10
N LEU A 70 1.12 -0.43 -13.79
CA LEU A 70 2.41 -0.41 -13.12
C LEU A 70 3.36 -1.44 -13.72
N HIS A 71 2.93 -2.68 -13.92
CA HIS A 71 3.80 -3.72 -14.50
C HIS A 71 4.34 -3.36 -15.89
N HIS A 72 3.50 -2.77 -16.75
CA HIS A 72 3.93 -2.29 -18.06
C HIS A 72 4.87 -1.08 -17.97
N LEU A 73 4.67 -0.20 -16.98
CA LEU A 73 5.51 0.96 -16.75
C LEU A 73 6.89 0.60 -16.17
N LEU A 74 6.96 -0.48 -15.38
CA LEU A 74 8.12 -0.85 -14.58
C LEU A 74 8.84 -2.08 -15.19
N PRO A 75 9.92 -1.88 -15.97
CA PRO A 75 10.58 -2.96 -16.68
C PRO A 75 11.18 -3.98 -15.72
N GLY A 76 10.89 -5.26 -15.95
CA GLY A 76 11.38 -6.37 -15.12
C GLY A 76 10.67 -6.52 -13.77
N SER A 77 9.59 -5.78 -13.53
CA SER A 77 8.75 -5.97 -12.36
C SER A 77 7.99 -7.30 -12.41
N ALA A 78 7.51 -7.77 -11.26
CA ALA A 78 6.69 -8.97 -11.12
C ALA A 78 5.40 -8.67 -10.37
N LEU A 79 4.34 -9.41 -10.70
CA LEU A 79 2.99 -9.22 -10.15
C LEU A 79 2.62 -10.30 -9.13
N GLU A 80 1.87 -9.92 -8.08
CA GLU A 80 1.34 -10.83 -7.04
C GLU A 80 2.40 -11.76 -6.42
N VAL A 81 3.57 -11.22 -6.12
CA VAL A 81 4.70 -11.97 -5.59
C VAL A 81 4.48 -12.29 -4.11
N ARG A 82 4.54 -13.58 -3.75
CA ARG A 82 4.44 -14.05 -2.37
C ARG A 82 5.82 -14.00 -1.69
N PHE A 83 5.85 -13.38 -0.52
CA PHE A 83 6.99 -13.34 0.41
C PHE A 83 6.67 -14.22 1.61
N ASP A 84 7.11 -15.49 1.57
CA ASP A 84 6.79 -16.48 2.61
C ASP A 84 7.30 -16.08 4.01
N ALA A 85 8.45 -15.41 4.10
CA ALA A 85 9.06 -15.00 5.37
C ALA A 85 8.24 -14.00 6.18
N ILE A 86 7.34 -13.24 5.53
CA ILE A 86 6.49 -12.22 6.15
C ILE A 86 5.00 -12.48 5.92
N ASP A 87 4.66 -13.62 5.30
CA ASP A 87 3.30 -14.00 4.91
C ASP A 87 2.55 -12.87 4.17
N ARG A 88 3.23 -12.20 3.24
CA ARG A 88 2.66 -11.14 2.41
C ARG A 88 2.65 -11.51 0.94
N ILE A 89 1.72 -10.91 0.21
CA ILE A 89 1.72 -10.89 -1.25
C ILE A 89 1.77 -9.43 -1.65
N ALA A 90 2.83 -9.07 -2.37
CA ALA A 90 3.02 -7.74 -2.95
C ALA A 90 2.26 -7.65 -4.26
N ASP A 91 1.60 -6.50 -4.49
CA ASP A 91 0.86 -6.30 -5.73
C ASP A 91 1.79 -6.18 -6.94
N VAL A 92 2.84 -5.36 -6.84
CA VAL A 92 3.91 -5.25 -7.84
C VAL A 92 5.26 -5.14 -7.13
N VAL A 93 6.20 -5.99 -7.52
CA VAL A 93 7.58 -5.96 -7.00
C VAL A 93 8.51 -5.50 -8.11
N TRP A 94 9.34 -4.51 -7.82
CA TRP A 94 10.42 -4.11 -8.69
C TRP A 94 11.75 -4.41 -8.00
N GLU A 95 12.27 -5.60 -8.27
CA GLU A 95 13.36 -6.21 -7.53
C GLU A 95 14.66 -5.41 -7.65
N GLN A 96 14.96 -4.94 -8.86
CA GLN A 96 16.16 -4.18 -9.20
C GLN A 96 16.26 -2.89 -8.37
N GLU A 97 15.11 -2.25 -8.11
CA GLU A 97 15.02 -0.99 -7.39
C GLU A 97 14.73 -1.17 -5.89
N LYS A 98 14.51 -2.42 -5.44
CA LYS A 98 14.01 -2.76 -4.10
C LYS A 98 12.76 -1.96 -3.73
N LEU A 99 11.81 -1.89 -4.67
CA LEU A 99 10.52 -1.22 -4.49
C LEU A 99 9.37 -2.21 -4.54
N ILE A 100 8.37 -1.95 -3.71
CA ILE A 100 7.07 -2.61 -3.77
C ILE A 100 6.01 -1.56 -4.00
N PHE A 101 5.14 -1.77 -4.98
CA PHE A 101 3.98 -0.94 -5.20
C PHE A 101 2.74 -1.66 -4.69
N GLU A 102 2.04 -1.03 -3.75
CA GLU A 102 0.81 -1.53 -3.14
C GLU A 102 -0.38 -0.73 -3.68
N VAL A 103 -1.36 -1.40 -4.26
CA VAL A 103 -2.55 -0.76 -4.82
C VAL A 103 -3.68 -0.85 -3.79
N GLN A 104 -4.32 0.27 -3.49
CA GLN A 104 -5.42 0.27 -2.52
C GLN A 104 -6.66 0.97 -3.07
N CYS A 105 -7.67 0.17 -3.40
CA CYS A 105 -8.97 0.65 -3.89
C CYS A 105 -10.09 0.68 -2.81
N SER A 106 -9.98 -0.13 -1.76
CA SER A 106 -10.94 -0.22 -0.66
C SER A 106 -10.37 0.42 0.62
N ALA A 107 -11.13 0.45 1.72
CA ALA A 107 -10.61 0.91 3.00
C ALA A 107 -9.52 -0.03 3.54
N ILE A 108 -8.44 0.54 4.08
CA ILE A 108 -7.40 -0.16 4.84
C ILE A 108 -7.21 0.57 6.17
N SER A 109 -6.86 -0.16 7.24
CA SER A 109 -6.56 0.47 8.53
C SER A 109 -5.13 1.03 8.53
N ALA A 110 -4.88 2.02 9.39
CA ALA A 110 -3.56 2.60 9.55
C ALA A 110 -2.54 1.55 10.06
N GLU A 111 -2.97 0.66 10.95
CA GLU A 111 -2.15 -0.39 11.54
C GLU A 111 -1.72 -1.42 10.49
N GLU A 112 -2.64 -1.87 9.62
CA GLU A 112 -2.31 -2.81 8.55
C GLU A 112 -1.35 -2.17 7.53
N LEU A 113 -1.53 -0.88 7.25
CA LEU A 113 -0.64 -0.14 6.36
C LEU A 113 0.78 -0.07 6.93
N GLN A 114 0.92 0.31 8.20
CA GLN A 114 2.19 0.37 8.90
C GLN A 114 2.84 -1.01 9.01
N ALA A 115 2.04 -2.05 9.28
CA ALA A 115 2.52 -3.43 9.33
C ALA A 115 3.10 -3.87 7.97
N ARG A 116 2.43 -3.58 6.85
CA ARG A 116 2.96 -3.89 5.52
C ARG A 116 4.27 -3.14 5.25
N ASN A 117 4.33 -1.86 5.56
CA ASN A 117 5.57 -1.08 5.41
C ASN A 117 6.72 -1.67 6.24
N ALA A 118 6.46 -2.05 7.48
CA ALA A 118 7.47 -2.65 8.36
C ALA A 118 7.90 -4.04 7.87
N ASP A 119 6.94 -4.88 7.45
CA ASP A 119 7.22 -6.24 6.99
C ASP A 119 8.10 -6.25 5.73
N TYR A 120 7.77 -5.44 4.73
CA TYR A 120 8.60 -5.29 3.54
C TYR A 120 9.94 -4.59 3.84
N GLY A 121 9.93 -3.63 4.77
CA GLY A 121 11.14 -2.94 5.23
C GLY A 121 12.16 -3.90 5.86
N LYS A 122 11.73 -4.92 6.60
CA LYS A 122 12.63 -5.98 7.14
C LYS A 122 13.37 -6.74 6.05
N LEU A 123 12.81 -6.80 4.84
CA LEU A 123 13.40 -7.45 3.67
C LEU A 123 14.19 -6.48 2.78
N GLY A 124 14.33 -5.22 3.21
CA GLY A 124 15.06 -4.18 2.48
C GLY A 124 14.28 -3.47 1.37
N TYR A 125 12.95 -3.67 1.30
CA TYR A 125 12.11 -2.99 0.32
C TYR A 125 11.52 -1.70 0.88
N GLN A 126 11.36 -0.72 0.01
CA GLN A 126 10.56 0.47 0.27
C GLN A 126 9.21 0.36 -0.43
N VAL A 127 8.13 0.72 0.27
CA VAL A 127 6.77 0.63 -0.25
C VAL A 127 6.32 1.96 -0.84
N VAL A 128 5.77 1.92 -2.05
CA VAL A 128 5.10 3.02 -2.74
C VAL A 128 3.61 2.70 -2.81
N TRP A 129 2.78 3.52 -2.17
CA TRP A 129 1.33 3.29 -2.15
C TRP A 129 0.64 4.00 -3.31
N VAL A 130 -0.21 3.28 -4.03
CA VAL A 130 -1.07 3.83 -5.08
C VAL A 130 -2.52 3.76 -4.63
N LEU A 131 -3.05 4.88 -4.18
CA LEU A 131 -4.38 5.01 -3.57
C LEU A 131 -5.42 5.43 -4.61
N HIS A 132 -6.50 4.68 -4.74
CA HIS A 132 -7.56 5.06 -5.68
C HIS A 132 -8.37 6.27 -5.16
N ASP A 133 -8.50 7.31 -5.98
CA ASP A 133 -9.11 8.60 -5.60
C ASP A 133 -10.63 8.55 -5.41
N ARG A 134 -11.28 7.48 -5.87
CA ARG A 134 -12.66 7.15 -5.49
C ARG A 134 -12.81 6.91 -3.98
N ARG A 135 -11.78 6.38 -3.31
CA ARG A 135 -11.79 6.08 -1.87
C ARG A 135 -11.01 7.11 -1.05
N TYR A 136 -9.84 7.50 -1.57
CA TYR A 136 -8.87 8.40 -0.96
C TYR A 136 -8.88 9.77 -1.64
N ASN A 137 -8.00 10.68 -1.23
CA ASN A 137 -7.95 12.04 -1.74
C ASN A 137 -9.30 12.78 -1.61
N ARG A 138 -10.06 12.45 -0.56
CA ARG A 138 -11.35 13.07 -0.26
C ARG A 138 -11.17 14.29 0.63
N ARG A 139 -12.26 15.04 0.86
CA ARG A 139 -12.25 16.22 1.73
C ARG A 139 -11.68 15.91 3.12
N HIS A 140 -12.10 14.81 3.72
CA HIS A 140 -11.55 14.31 4.98
C HIS A 140 -10.50 13.25 4.68
N LEU A 141 -9.34 13.36 5.32
CA LEU A 141 -8.33 12.32 5.26
C LEU A 141 -8.82 11.11 6.07
N SER A 142 -8.59 9.93 5.50
CA SER A 142 -8.60 8.70 6.29
C SER A 142 -7.36 8.59 7.15
N ASP A 143 -7.43 7.79 8.21
CA ASP A 143 -6.25 7.49 9.06
C ASP A 143 -5.10 6.89 8.23
N ALA A 144 -5.42 6.08 7.22
CA ALA A 144 -4.46 5.57 6.25
C ALA A 144 -3.72 6.69 5.50
N GLU A 145 -4.41 7.74 5.05
CA GLU A 145 -3.77 8.89 4.39
C GLU A 145 -2.94 9.72 5.37
N LEU A 146 -3.35 9.82 6.63
CA LEU A 146 -2.61 10.52 7.67
C LEU A 146 -1.27 9.82 7.96
N VAL A 147 -1.26 8.51 8.16
CA VAL A 147 -0.01 7.77 8.44
C VAL A 147 0.90 7.72 7.22
N LEU A 148 0.34 7.77 6.02
CA LEU A 148 1.11 7.80 4.78
C LEU A 148 1.79 9.15 4.50
N GLN A 149 1.50 10.24 5.23
CA GLN A 149 2.18 11.52 4.98
C GLN A 149 3.71 11.44 5.09
N GLY A 150 4.25 10.48 5.84
CA GLY A 150 5.69 10.19 5.93
C GLY A 150 6.19 9.07 5.00
N SER A 151 5.37 8.57 4.08
CA SER A 151 5.69 7.45 3.19
C SER A 151 5.38 7.80 1.72
N PRO A 152 6.13 7.25 0.74
CA PRO A 152 5.83 7.46 -0.67
C PRO A 152 4.41 6.99 -1.01
N HIS A 153 3.55 7.90 -1.46
CA HIS A 153 2.22 7.56 -1.90
C HIS A 153 1.68 8.54 -2.93
N TYR A 154 0.92 8.00 -3.88
CA TYR A 154 0.31 8.70 -5.00
C TYR A 154 -1.16 8.32 -5.10
N PHE A 155 -1.91 9.08 -5.90
CA PHE A 155 -3.30 8.81 -6.19
C PHE A 155 -3.48 8.30 -7.62
N THR A 156 -4.58 7.59 -7.86
CA THR A 156 -4.97 7.21 -9.21
C THR A 156 -6.46 7.40 -9.44
N ASN A 157 -6.83 7.79 -10.64
CA ASN A 157 -8.22 7.87 -11.11
C ASN A 157 -8.53 6.79 -12.17
N MET A 158 -7.71 5.73 -12.21
CA MET A 158 -7.84 4.68 -13.23
C MET A 158 -9.18 3.96 -13.16
N THR A 159 -9.80 3.76 -14.31
CA THR A 159 -11.10 3.07 -14.44
C THR A 159 -10.93 1.56 -14.56
N ASP A 160 -12.04 0.82 -14.55
CA ASP A 160 -12.05 -0.64 -14.75
C ASP A 160 -11.69 -1.08 -16.18
N VAL A 161 -11.72 -0.15 -17.13
CA VAL A 161 -11.22 -0.32 -18.50
C VAL A 161 -9.76 0.13 -18.69
N GLY A 162 -9.08 0.53 -17.61
CA GLY A 162 -7.65 0.91 -17.63
C GLY A 162 -7.36 2.33 -18.11
N SER A 163 -8.38 3.18 -18.28
CA SER A 163 -8.18 4.59 -18.62
C SER A 163 -7.95 5.44 -17.36
N GLY A 164 -7.02 6.39 -17.42
CA GLY A 164 -6.68 7.27 -16.29
C GLY A 164 -5.17 7.40 -16.13
N GLN A 165 -4.73 7.86 -14.97
CA GLN A 165 -3.31 8.05 -14.66
C GLN A 165 -3.02 7.86 -13.17
N ILE A 166 -1.74 7.68 -12.85
CA ILE A 166 -1.21 7.86 -11.51
C ILE A 166 -0.70 9.30 -11.41
N TYR A 167 -1.03 9.97 -10.31
CA TYR A 167 -0.76 11.39 -10.13
C TYR A 167 -0.45 11.72 -8.67
N ASP A 168 0.30 12.81 -8.47
CA ASP A 168 0.41 13.47 -7.19
C ASP A 168 -0.49 14.70 -7.14
N GLN A 169 -0.96 15.04 -5.95
CA GLN A 169 -1.77 16.22 -5.72
C GLN A 169 -1.52 16.76 -4.32
N ARG A 170 -0.91 17.94 -4.23
CA ARG A 170 -0.77 18.66 -2.96
C ARG A 170 -2.16 19.10 -2.47
N ALA A 171 -2.33 19.09 -1.16
CA ALA A 171 -3.49 19.66 -0.51
C ALA A 171 -3.06 20.47 0.72
N TRP A 172 -3.79 21.55 0.99
CA TRP A 172 -3.67 22.30 2.24
C TRP A 172 -4.60 21.65 3.27
N ILE A 173 -4.02 21.10 4.32
CA ILE A 173 -4.72 20.26 5.30
C ILE A 173 -4.72 20.95 6.66
N GLU A 174 -5.91 21.09 7.24
CA GLU A 174 -6.13 21.58 8.60
C GLU A 174 -7.03 20.59 9.33
N ASP A 175 -6.58 20.09 10.49
CA ASP A 175 -7.34 19.14 11.32
C ASP A 175 -7.90 17.95 10.52
N ALA A 176 -7.04 17.32 9.72
CA ALA A 176 -7.37 16.20 8.81
C ALA A 176 -8.42 16.54 7.72
N VAL A 177 -8.67 17.82 7.45
CA VAL A 177 -9.56 18.29 6.39
C VAL A 177 -8.75 19.01 5.31
N ARG A 178 -8.87 18.56 4.06
CA ARG A 178 -8.37 19.26 2.88
C ARG A 178 -9.24 20.50 2.64
N ARG A 179 -8.63 21.69 2.77
CA ARG A 179 -9.27 22.99 2.48
C ARG A 179 -9.22 23.31 1.00
N ARG A 180 -8.11 22.95 0.36
CA ARG A 180 -7.83 23.22 -1.06
C ARG A 180 -6.92 22.14 -1.61
N TRP A 181 -7.00 21.90 -2.92
CA TRP A 181 -6.08 21.06 -3.68
C TRP A 181 -5.30 21.91 -4.69
N SER A 182 -4.07 21.49 -4.99
CA SER A 182 -3.38 21.94 -6.20
C SER A 182 -3.99 21.28 -7.44
N GLY A 183 -3.49 21.66 -8.61
CA GLY A 183 -3.65 20.82 -9.80
C GLY A 183 -3.03 19.42 -9.58
N ARG A 184 -3.50 18.45 -10.35
CA ARG A 184 -2.91 17.10 -10.40
C ARG A 184 -1.64 17.16 -11.24
N ALA A 185 -0.54 16.64 -10.73
CA ALA A 185 0.67 16.43 -11.49
C ALA A 185 0.79 14.96 -11.86
N PHE A 186 1.04 14.68 -13.13
CA PHE A 186 1.41 13.33 -13.55
C PHE A 186 2.73 12.93 -12.87
N VAL A 187 2.81 11.68 -12.42
CA VAL A 187 4.02 11.12 -11.80
C VAL A 187 4.52 9.97 -12.65
N ASP A 188 5.77 10.07 -13.09
CA ASP A 188 6.45 8.98 -13.79
C ASP A 188 7.13 8.05 -12.78
N LEU A 189 6.48 6.93 -12.49
CA LEU A 189 6.98 5.93 -11.55
C LEU A 189 8.10 5.05 -12.14
N SER A 190 8.42 5.16 -13.43
CA SER A 190 9.44 4.34 -14.11
C SER A 190 10.87 4.79 -13.85
N LYS A 191 11.07 5.91 -13.16
CA LYS A 191 12.40 6.49 -12.91
C LYS A 191 12.51 6.92 -11.45
N PRO A 192 12.74 5.97 -10.53
CA PRO A 192 13.01 6.30 -9.16
C PRO A 192 14.38 6.98 -9.05
N GLU A 193 14.43 8.08 -8.31
CA GLU A 193 15.68 8.75 -7.93
C GLU A 193 15.88 8.62 -6.42
N ARG A 194 17.12 8.44 -5.97
CA ARG A 194 17.45 8.35 -4.54
C ARG A 194 18.43 9.46 -4.17
N LEU A 195 18.02 10.36 -3.27
CA LEU A 195 18.88 11.41 -2.72
C LEU A 195 18.91 11.28 -1.19
N ASN A 196 20.09 11.07 -0.60
CA ASN A 196 20.25 10.85 0.85
C ASN A 196 19.37 9.72 1.42
N GLY A 197 19.14 8.65 0.63
CA GLY A 197 18.28 7.52 1.02
C GLY A 197 16.78 7.78 0.83
N GLU A 198 16.39 9.00 0.46
CA GLU A 198 15.01 9.35 0.15
C GLU A 198 14.66 9.06 -1.32
N LEU A 199 13.46 8.51 -1.55
CA LEU A 199 12.95 8.10 -2.87
C LEU A 199 12.11 9.20 -3.52
N PHE A 200 12.41 9.55 -4.76
CA PHE A 200 11.72 10.57 -5.54
C PHE A 200 11.33 10.01 -6.90
N PHE A 201 10.33 10.62 -7.52
CA PHE A 201 9.91 10.33 -8.88
C PHE A 201 9.73 11.63 -9.65
N SER A 202 9.89 11.58 -10.96
CA SER A 202 9.60 12.75 -11.80
C SER A 202 8.12 13.14 -11.68
N GLY A 203 7.85 14.43 -11.49
CA GLY A 203 6.51 14.96 -11.27
C GLY A 203 6.01 14.86 -9.83
N ASP A 204 6.84 14.36 -8.91
CA ASP A 204 6.54 14.38 -7.48
C ASP A 204 6.40 15.83 -7.00
N LEU A 205 5.17 16.22 -6.66
CA LEU A 205 4.95 17.53 -6.05
C LEU A 205 5.46 17.50 -4.62
N ARG A 206 5.72 16.35 -4.00
CA ARG A 206 6.51 16.29 -2.79
C ARG A 206 7.98 16.18 -3.16
N ALA A 207 8.56 17.30 -3.61
CA ALA A 207 9.91 17.59 -3.10
C ALA A 207 9.78 17.45 -1.57
N ARG A 208 10.47 16.46 -0.99
CA ARG A 208 10.48 16.13 0.44
C ARG A 208 11.15 17.25 1.22
N ILE A 209 10.53 18.43 1.12
CA ILE A 209 10.94 19.69 1.73
C ILE A 209 10.64 19.54 3.21
N ASP A 210 11.67 19.11 3.92
CA ASP A 210 12.12 19.57 5.23
C ASP A 210 11.01 19.88 6.24
N THR A 211 10.47 18.82 6.85
CA THR A 211 9.50 18.91 7.94
C THR A 211 10.17 19.17 9.28
N LYS A 212 10.97 20.23 9.40
CA LYS A 212 11.15 20.89 10.72
C LYS A 212 9.82 21.44 11.29
N LYS A 213 8.71 21.41 10.53
CA LYS A 213 7.40 21.95 10.94
C LYS A 213 6.24 20.95 11.07
N LEU A 214 6.41 19.67 10.72
CA LEU A 214 5.32 18.67 10.88
C LEU A 214 5.52 17.69 12.05
N LEU A 215 6.68 17.72 12.70
CA LEU A 215 7.00 16.90 13.88
C LEU A 215 6.22 17.30 15.15
N ILE A 216 5.55 18.45 15.19
CA ILE A 216 4.88 18.93 16.40
C ILE A 216 3.54 18.21 16.66
N ARG A 217 2.91 17.52 15.70
CA ARG A 217 1.62 16.84 15.93
C ARG A 217 1.67 15.30 15.98
N GLN A 218 2.76 14.65 15.54
CA GLN A 218 2.90 13.20 15.68
C GLN A 218 3.32 12.78 17.09
N ALA A 219 3.99 13.66 17.85
CA ALA A 219 4.33 13.40 19.24
C ALA A 219 3.06 13.17 20.10
N ASP A 220 2.02 13.99 19.92
CA ASP A 220 0.83 13.93 20.78
C ASP A 220 0.02 12.63 20.66
N TRP A 221 0.06 11.96 19.50
CA TRP A 221 -0.66 10.70 19.31
C TRP A 221 0.05 9.51 19.94
N VAL A 222 1.38 9.50 19.94
CA VAL A 222 2.17 8.49 20.65
C VAL A 222 2.07 8.71 22.16
N TYR A 223 2.09 9.96 22.64
CA TYR A 223 1.89 10.27 24.07
C TYR A 223 0.49 9.89 24.57
N GLY A 224 -0.56 10.12 23.77
CA GLY A 224 -1.95 9.76 24.15
C GLY A 224 -2.23 8.26 24.22
N PHE A 225 -1.46 7.43 23.53
CA PHE A 225 -1.56 5.96 23.61
C PHE A 225 -0.81 5.40 24.82
N TRP A 226 0.34 5.98 25.19
CA TRP A 226 1.08 5.60 26.39
C TRP A 226 0.39 6.01 27.70
N GLU A 227 -0.33 7.14 27.74
CA GLU A 227 -1.09 7.54 28.93
C GLU A 227 -2.23 6.57 29.30
N ARG A 228 -2.74 5.79 28.34
CA ARG A 228 -3.81 4.79 28.60
C ARG A 228 -3.28 3.43 29.07
N LEU A 229 -1.98 3.17 28.96
CA LEU A 229 -1.37 1.88 29.33
C LEU A 229 -0.53 1.94 30.62
N VAL A 230 -0.32 3.11 31.22
CA VAL A 230 0.38 3.24 32.51
C VAL A 230 -0.63 3.49 33.63
N CYS A 231 -1.30 2.42 34.05
CA CYS A 231 -1.87 2.36 35.39
C CYS A 231 -0.74 2.47 36.43
N HIS A 232 -0.77 3.58 37.16
CA HIS A 232 -0.25 3.83 38.52
C HIS A 232 0.43 2.63 39.22
N PRO A 233 1.78 2.64 39.37
CA PRO A 233 2.36 3.22 40.59
C PRO A 233 3.65 4.04 40.42
N TYR A 234 4.20 4.18 39.20
CA TYR A 234 5.54 4.77 39.01
C TYR A 234 5.57 6.29 38.75
N ARG A 235 4.42 6.97 38.82
CA ARG A 235 4.31 8.42 38.53
C ARG A 235 5.11 9.28 39.51
N LEU A 236 5.18 8.86 40.78
CA LEU A 236 5.95 9.54 41.83
C LEU A 236 7.47 9.33 41.69
N LEU A 237 7.90 8.19 41.15
CA LEU A 237 9.32 7.86 41.01
C LEU A 237 9.97 8.64 39.86
N LEU A 238 9.22 8.88 38.77
CA LEU A 238 9.69 9.69 37.64
C LEU A 238 9.83 11.18 37.99
N GLN A 239 8.94 11.71 38.84
CA GLN A 239 8.96 13.11 39.23
C GLN A 239 10.18 13.44 40.12
N VAL A 240 10.55 12.54 41.02
CA VAL A 240 11.74 12.67 41.89
C VAL A 240 13.06 12.55 41.10
N LEU A 241 13.10 11.73 40.04
CA LEU A 241 14.28 11.60 39.18
C LEU A 241 14.47 12.81 38.26
N LEU A 242 13.38 13.43 37.79
CA LEU A 242 13.43 14.63 36.95
C LEU A 242 13.86 15.89 37.74
N GLU A 243 13.45 16.03 39.00
CA GLU A 243 13.87 17.16 39.84
C GLU A 243 15.35 17.13 40.24
N ARG A 244 15.99 15.95 40.24
CA ARG A 244 17.43 15.81 40.52
C ARG A 244 18.33 16.00 39.30
N ALA A 245 17.78 15.95 38.08
CA ALA A 245 18.55 16.14 36.84
C ALA A 245 18.66 17.61 36.40
N CYS A 246 17.92 18.52 37.04
CA CYS A 246 17.92 19.97 36.75
C CYS A 246 18.59 20.82 37.85
N ARG A 247 19.47 20.24 38.67
CA ARG A 247 20.41 20.98 39.54
C ARG A 247 21.85 20.63 39.20
#